data_AF-A0A4R1UN05-F1
#
_entry.id   AF-A0A4R1UN05-F1
#
_cell.length_a   1.000
_cell.length_b   1.000
_cell.length_c   1.000
_cell.angle_alpha   90.00
_cell.angle_beta   90.00
_cell.angle_gamma   90.00
#
_symmetry.space_group_name_H-M   'P 1'
#
loop_
_entity.id
_entity.type
_entity.pdbx_description
1 polymer ?
#
loop_
_entity_poly.entity_id
_entity_poly.type
_entity_poly.pdbx_seq_one_letter_code
_entity_poly.pdbx_strand_id
1 'polypeptide(L)'
;MIPTDSAAPKSRRSNADYRWTRAKILTFLHALARTTSVAAAARHVGMSRQSAYRLRARLGKEFADVWDEGLRLGAARKVTVSMQGDRRGAR
;
A
#
# COMPACT_ATOMS: atom_id res chain seq x y z
N MET A 1 -24.29 -25.63 23.08
CA MET A 1 -24.00 -24.21 23.34
C MET A 1 -23.12 -23.71 22.20
N ILE A 2 -23.59 -22.71 21.44
CA ILE A 2 -22.82 -22.10 20.34
C ILE A 2 -21.81 -21.12 20.96
N PRO A 3 -20.51 -21.18 20.64
CA PRO A 3 -19.62 -20.07 20.97
C PRO A 3 -19.96 -18.91 20.04
N THR A 4 -20.59 -17.88 20.61
CA THR A 4 -20.84 -16.61 19.94
C THR A 4 -19.49 -15.95 19.63
N ASP A 5 -19.09 -15.97 18.36
CA ASP A 5 -18.03 -15.10 17.83
C ASP A 5 -18.48 -13.65 18.05
N SER A 6 -17.99 -13.04 19.13
CA SER A 6 -18.11 -11.62 19.40
C SER A 6 -17.24 -10.86 18.41
N ALA A 7 -17.75 -10.70 17.19
CA ALA A 7 -17.24 -9.72 16.24
C ALA A 7 -17.51 -8.32 16.80
N ALA A 8 -16.54 -7.80 17.56
CA ALA A 8 -16.54 -6.45 18.09
C ALA A 8 -16.90 -5.43 16.98
N PRO A 9 -17.71 -4.41 17.27
CA PRO A 9 -18.05 -3.40 16.29
C PRO A 9 -16.78 -2.66 15.88
N LYS A 10 -16.33 -2.88 14.63
CA LYS A 10 -15.28 -2.09 13.99
C LYS A 10 -15.70 -0.63 14.10
N SER A 11 -15.01 0.13 14.96
CA SER A 11 -15.25 1.56 15.12
C SER A 11 -15.30 2.18 13.71
N ARG A 12 -16.37 2.94 13.43
CA ARG A 12 -16.53 3.60 12.13
C ARG A 12 -15.38 4.59 12.00
N ARG A 13 -14.31 4.17 11.32
CA ARG A 13 -13.15 5.00 11.01
C ARG A 13 -13.65 6.35 10.54
N SER A 14 -13.18 7.40 11.20
CA SER A 14 -13.57 8.76 10.90
C SER A 14 -13.11 9.12 9.49
N ASN A 15 -13.77 10.09 8.84
CA ASN A 15 -13.32 10.57 7.52
C ASN A 15 -11.86 11.06 7.54
N ALA A 16 -11.36 11.49 8.70
CA ALA A 16 -9.96 11.85 8.89
C ALA A 16 -8.99 10.67 8.71
N ASP A 17 -9.42 9.45 9.05
CA ASP A 17 -8.61 8.23 8.91
C ASP A 17 -8.39 7.84 7.44
N TYR A 18 -9.26 8.29 6.54
CA TYR A 18 -9.13 8.08 5.09
C TYR A 18 -8.38 9.21 4.37
N ARG A 19 -7.90 10.23 5.10
CA ARG A 19 -7.10 11.30 4.51
C ARG A 19 -5.68 10.82 4.26
N TRP A 20 -5.18 11.11 3.06
CA TRP A 20 -3.76 11.02 2.73
C TRP A 20 -3.01 12.15 3.43
N THR A 21 -2.39 11.83 4.56
CA THR A 21 -1.48 12.73 5.28
C THR A 21 -0.05 12.53 4.80
N ARG A 22 0.81 13.53 5.00
CA ARG A 22 2.23 13.44 4.64
C ARG A 22 2.92 12.20 5.23
N ALA A 23 2.63 11.87 6.49
CA ALA A 23 3.17 10.67 7.15
C ALA A 23 2.75 9.36 6.44
N LYS A 24 1.48 9.25 6.01
CA LYS A 24 1.00 8.09 5.25
C LYS A 24 1.63 8.01 3.87
N ILE A 25 1.85 9.15 3.20
CA ILE A 25 2.52 9.19 1.90
C ILE A 25 3.96 8.70 2.02
N LEU A 26 4.73 9.18 3.00
CA LEU A 26 6.10 8.72 3.23
C LEU A 26 6.17 7.23 3.55
N THR A 27 5.28 6.76 4.44
CA THR A 27 5.19 5.33 4.79
C THR A 27 4.81 4.47 3.57
N PHE A 28 3.91 4.97 2.73
CA PHE A 28 3.52 4.31 1.49
C PHE A 28 4.71 4.19 0.52
N LEU A 29 5.49 5.25 0.34
CA LEU A 29 6.68 5.24 -0.53
C LEU A 29 7.76 4.27 -0.01
N HIS A 30 8.00 4.24 1.30
CA HIS A 30 8.90 3.27 1.92
C HIS A 30 8.43 1.82 1.69
N ALA A 31 7.14 1.56 1.85
CA ALA A 31 6.57 0.24 1.60
C ALA A 31 6.60 -0.12 0.10
N LEU A 32 6.43 0.87 -0.79
CA LEU A 32 6.51 0.69 -2.24
C LEU A 32 7.92 0.29 -2.67
N ALA A 33 8.95 0.97 -2.15
CA ALA A 33 10.34 0.64 -2.42
C ALA A 33 10.74 -0.76 -1.92
N ARG A 34 10.09 -1.26 -0.85
CA ARG A 34 10.36 -2.60 -0.30
C ARG A 34 9.62 -3.72 -1.03
N THR A 35 8.37 -3.49 -1.42
CA THR A 35 7.47 -4.55 -1.93
C THR A 35 7.34 -4.54 -3.45
N THR A 36 7.60 -3.40 -4.08
CA THR A 36 7.30 -3.13 -5.50
C THR A 36 5.82 -3.38 -5.84
N SER A 37 4.92 -3.35 -4.85
CA SER A 37 3.49 -3.62 -5.03
C SER A 37 2.67 -2.49 -4.42
N VAL A 38 1.98 -1.75 -5.29
CA VAL A 38 1.09 -0.66 -4.92
C VAL A 38 -0.01 -1.13 -3.98
N ALA A 39 -0.56 -2.32 -4.23
CA ALA A 39 -1.63 -2.88 -3.42
C ALA A 39 -1.15 -3.24 -2.01
N ALA A 40 0.04 -3.83 -1.89
CA ALA A 40 0.64 -4.16 -0.60
C ALA A 40 0.99 -2.90 0.19
N ALA A 41 1.64 -1.92 -0.46
CA ALA A 41 2.01 -0.65 0.15
C ALA A 41 0.79 0.16 0.62
N ALA A 42 -0.28 0.20 -0.19
CA ALA A 42 -1.51 0.89 0.19
C ALA A 42 -2.18 0.24 1.42
N ARG A 43 -2.25 -1.10 1.44
CA ARG A 43 -2.79 -1.85 2.60
C ARG A 43 -1.97 -1.60 3.86
N HIS A 44 -0.65 -1.47 3.74
CA HIS A 44 0.23 -1.21 4.88
C HIS A 44 -0.07 0.13 5.58
N VAL A 45 -0.50 1.15 4.83
CA VAL A 45 -0.90 2.47 5.38
C VAL A 45 -2.40 2.59 5.65
N GLY A 46 -3.14 1.48 5.58
CA GLY A 46 -4.59 1.43 5.80
C GLY A 46 -5.43 2.03 4.66
N MET A 47 -4.84 2.21 3.47
CA MET A 47 -5.47 2.81 2.30
C MET A 47 -5.82 1.78 1.22
N SER A 48 -6.80 2.11 0.38
CA SER A 48 -7.13 1.26 -0.77
C SER A 48 -6.25 1.57 -1.96
N ARG A 49 -6.00 0.58 -2.82
CA ARG A 49 -5.29 0.77 -4.09
C ARG A 49 -5.90 1.89 -4.93
N GLN A 50 -7.22 1.95 -5.03
CA GLN A 50 -7.93 3.01 -5.77
C GLN A 50 -7.69 4.40 -5.18
N SER A 51 -7.60 4.53 -3.85
CA SER A 51 -7.28 5.81 -3.20
C SER A 51 -5.83 6.25 -3.46
N ALA A 52 -4.91 5.31 -3.63
CA ALA A 52 -3.51 5.58 -3.98
C ALA A 52 -3.38 6.10 -5.42
N TYR A 53 -4.12 5.51 -6.38
CA TYR A 53 -4.18 6.05 -7.74
C TYR A 53 -4.86 7.42 -7.79
N ARG A 54 -5.92 7.65 -7.00
CA ARG A 54 -6.51 8.99 -6.85
C ARG A 54 -5.53 9.99 -6.27
N LEU A 55 -4.71 9.60 -5.29
CA LEU A 55 -3.63 10.44 -4.77
C LEU A 55 -2.63 10.80 -5.87
N ARG A 56 -2.22 9.82 -6.70
CA ARG A 56 -1.32 10.07 -7.84
C ARG A 56 -1.90 11.07 -8.84
N ALA A 57 -3.17 10.93 -9.18
CA ALA A 57 -3.85 11.90 -10.04
C ALA A 57 -3.92 13.31 -9.41
N ARG A 58 -4.01 13.40 -8.07
CA ARG A 58 -4.16 14.67 -7.35
C ARG A 58 -2.84 15.42 -7.15
N LEU A 59 -1.76 14.71 -6.87
CA LEU A 59 -0.43 15.30 -6.68
C LEU A 59 0.33 15.51 -8.00
N GLY A 60 -0.15 14.93 -9.10
CA GLY A 60 0.37 15.19 -10.43
C GLY A 60 1.77 14.59 -10.67
N LYS A 61 2.52 15.23 -11.57
CA LYS A 61 3.75 14.70 -12.15
C LYS A 61 4.86 14.47 -11.10
N GLU A 62 5.08 15.42 -10.19
CA GLU A 62 6.11 15.31 -9.16
C GLU A 62 5.97 14.04 -8.31
N PHE A 63 4.73 13.64 -8.02
CA PHE A 63 4.48 12.41 -7.27
C PHE A 63 4.57 11.16 -8.14
N ALA A 64 4.23 11.25 -9.43
CA ALA A 64 4.43 10.15 -10.37
C ALA A 64 5.93 9.83 -10.54
N ASP A 65 6.79 10.85 -10.62
CA ASP A 65 8.23 10.66 -10.74
C ASP A 65 8.81 9.97 -9.50
N VAL A 66 8.43 10.40 -8.29
CA VAL A 66 8.85 9.76 -7.02
C VAL A 66 8.31 8.33 -6.89
N TRP A 67 7.10 8.10 -7.39
CA TRP A 67 6.49 6.77 -7.40
C TRP A 67 7.24 5.80 -8.31
N ASP A 68 7.57 6.25 -9.52
CA ASP A 68 8.28 5.46 -10.52
C ASP A 68 9.74 5.23 -10.08
N GLU A 69 10.36 6.21 -9.42
CA GLU A 69 11.67 6.04 -8.80
C GLU A 69 11.65 5.03 -7.65
N GLY A 70 10.63 5.07 -6.79
CA GLY A 70 10.43 4.07 -5.75
C GLY A 70 10.30 2.64 -6.31
N LEU A 71 9.62 2.50 -7.46
CA LEU A 71 9.53 1.22 -8.18
C LEU A 71 10.88 0.78 -8.75
N ARG A 72 11.67 1.70 -9.34
CA ARG A 72 13.02 1.41 -9.84
C ARG A 72 13.98 0.99 -8.73
N LEU A 73 14.01 1.71 -7.62
CA LEU A 73 14.85 1.38 -6.46
C LEU A 73 14.50 0.01 -5.88
N GLY A 74 13.21 -0.31 -5.80
CA GLY A 74 12.75 -1.64 -5.37
C GLY A 74 13.11 -2.75 -6.37
N ALA A 75 13.02 -2.47 -7.67
CA ALA A 75 13.41 -3.41 -8.72
C ALA A 75 14.93 -3.68 -8.72
N ALA A 76 15.77 -2.65 -8.62
CA ALA A 76 17.23 -2.78 -8.52
C ALA A 76 17.65 -3.63 -7.31
N ARG A 77 16.91 -3.53 -6.21
CA ARG A 77 17.15 -4.32 -4.99
C ARG A 77 16.63 -5.76 -5.09
N LYS A 78 15.64 -6.03 -5.95
CA LYS A 78 15.23 -7.40 -6.31
C LYS A 78 16.22 -8.07 -7.25
N VAL A 79 16.96 -7.33 -8.07
CA VAL A 79 18.00 -7.92 -8.94
C VAL A 79 19.11 -8.58 -8.10
N THR A 80 19.37 -8.08 -6.89
CA THR A 80 20.29 -8.72 -5.92
C THR A 80 19.64 -9.82 -5.08
N VAL A 81 18.31 -9.88 -5.00
CA VAL A 81 17.53 -10.94 -4.33
C VAL A 81 16.69 -11.68 -5.37
N SER A 82 17.36 -12.29 -6.34
CA SER A 82 16.70 -13.24 -7.24
C SER A 82 16.44 -14.53 -6.46
N MET A 83 15.26 -14.67 -5.82
CA MET A 83 14.60 -15.92 -5.35
C MET A 83 13.56 -15.59 -4.25
N GLN A 84 12.30 -15.28 -4.60
CA GLN A 84 11.10 -15.50 -3.76
C GLN A 84 9.88 -15.10 -4.64
N GLY A 85 9.22 -15.99 -5.35
CA GLY A 85 8.55 -17.18 -4.83
C GLY A 85 7.18 -16.79 -4.29
N ASP A 86 6.20 -16.54 -5.17
CA ASP A 86 4.82 -16.87 -4.85
C ASP A 86 3.97 -17.10 -6.12
N ARG A 87 3.83 -18.38 -6.46
CA ARG A 87 2.60 -18.87 -7.08
C ARG A 87 1.62 -19.06 -5.93
N ARG A 88 0.47 -18.35 -5.96
CA ARG A 88 -0.89 -18.77 -5.54
C ARG A 88 -1.72 -17.55 -5.10
N GLY A 89 -3.05 -17.53 -5.26
CA GLY A 89 -4.02 -18.53 -5.74
C GLY A 89 -5.07 -17.86 -6.63
N ALA A 90 -5.76 -18.56 -7.55
CA ALA A 90 -6.46 -19.84 -7.41
C ALA A 90 -7.52 -19.81 -6.30
N ARG A 91 -8.69 -19.25 -6.59
CA ARG A 91 -9.94 -19.99 -6.83
C ARG A 91 -11.07 -19.04 -7.18
#